data_AF-A0A7Y0LEE3-F1
#
_entry.id   AF-A0A7Y0LEE3-F1
#
_cell.length_a   1.000
_cell.length_b   1.000
_cell.length_c   1.000
_cell.angle_alpha   90.00
_cell.angle_beta   90.00
_cell.angle_gamma   90.00
#
_symmetry.space_group_name_H-M   'P 1'
#
loop_
_entity.id
_entity.type
_entity.pdbx_description
1 polymer ?
#
loop_
_entity_poly.entity_id
_entity_poly.type
_entity_poly.pdbx_seq_one_letter_code
_entity_poly.pdbx_strand_id
1 'polypeptide(L)'
;MEKILKSYQVCQAAIKEEDFAKAVSEMAILDKTLREFFSTNSETISKEQFNSLQEIHQFLEAQTIALQQVKSEVEQELNAFSKGKQMKKAYNQV
;
A
#
# COMPACT_ATOMS: atom_id res chain seq x y z
N MET A 1 6.77 -10.88 16.98
CA MET A 1 7.01 -9.44 16.79
C MET A 1 8.21 -9.15 15.87
N GLU A 2 9.37 -9.76 16.09
CA GLU A 2 10.58 -9.53 15.26
C GLU A 2 10.34 -9.62 13.74
N LYS A 3 9.66 -10.68 13.26
CA LYS A 3 9.32 -10.85 11.84
C LYS A 3 8.43 -9.73 11.28
N ILE A 4 7.48 -9.24 12.09
CA ILE A 4 6.60 -8.13 11.72
C ILE A 4 7.42 -6.85 11.55
N LEU A 5 8.25 -6.52 12.54
CA LEU A 5 9.08 -5.32 12.50
C LEU A 5 10.06 -5.33 11.34
N LYS A 6 10.70 -6.47 11.06
CA LYS A 6 11.59 -6.61 9.91
C LYS A 6 10.86 -6.35 8.60
N SER A 7 9.71 -7.00 8.37
CA SER A 7 8.94 -6.83 7.13
C SER A 7 8.41 -5.40 6.98
N TYR A 8 7.99 -4.77 8.07
CA TYR A 8 7.60 -3.36 8.12
C TYR A 8 8.75 -2.43 7.72
N GLN A 9 9.95 -2.60 8.29
CA GLN A 9 11.11 -1.77 7.99
C GLN A 9 11.55 -1.89 6.52
N VAL A 10 11.55 -3.12 5.98
CA VAL A 10 11.90 -3.33 4.57
C VAL A 10 10.83 -2.74 3.65
N CYS A 11 9.54 -2.91 3.98
CA CYS A 11 8.44 -2.29 3.24
C CYS A 11 8.56 -0.75 3.23
N GLN A 12 8.84 -0.14 4.38
CA GLN A 12 8.99 1.31 4.51
C GLN A 12 10.19 1.83 3.70
N ALA A 13 11.31 1.11 3.72
CA ALA A 13 12.48 1.44 2.90
C ALA A 13 12.19 1.31 1.40
N ALA A 14 11.56 0.21 0.97
CA ALA A 14 11.21 -0.04 -0.42
C ALA A 14 10.28 1.03 -1.00
N ILE A 15 9.32 1.52 -0.20
CA ILE A 15 8.44 2.63 -0.59
C ILE A 15 9.24 3.93 -0.79
N LYS A 16 10.18 4.24 0.11
CA LYS A 16 11.04 5.44 -0.02
C LYS A 16 11.98 5.37 -1.22
N GLU A 17 12.41 4.17 -1.59
CA GLU A 17 13.28 3.89 -2.74
C GLU A 17 12.48 3.73 -4.05
N GLU A 18 11.15 3.88 -4.02
CA GLU A 18 10.25 3.64 -5.14
C GLU A 18 10.35 2.21 -5.74
N ASP A 19 10.90 1.25 -4.98
CA ASP A 19 10.89 -0.17 -5.32
C ASP A 19 9.55 -0.79 -4.94
N PHE A 20 8.52 -0.48 -5.73
CA PHE A 20 7.16 -0.91 -5.47
C PHE A 20 6.96 -2.42 -5.56
N ALA A 21 7.76 -3.12 -6.38
CA ALA A 21 7.68 -4.58 -6.48
C ALA A 21 8.10 -5.23 -5.15
N LYS A 22 9.20 -4.76 -4.56
CA LYS A 22 9.66 -5.20 -3.25
C LYS A 22 8.71 -4.76 -2.15
N ALA A 23 8.19 -3.53 -2.20
CA ALA A 23 7.20 -3.06 -1.24
C ALA A 23 5.95 -3.97 -1.19
N VAL A 24 5.40 -4.33 -2.35
CA VAL A 24 4.24 -5.24 -2.45
C VAL A 24 4.55 -6.62 -1.88
N SER A 25 5.74 -7.16 -2.19
CA SER A 25 6.18 -8.45 -1.62
C SER A 25 6.26 -8.41 -0.09
N GLU A 26 6.86 -7.36 0.47
CA GLU A 26 6.99 -7.20 1.92
C GLU A 26 5.65 -6.90 2.61
N MET A 27 4.73 -6.18 1.95
CA MET A 27 3.36 -5.99 2.46
C MET A 27 2.62 -7.32 2.60
N ALA A 28 2.77 -8.25 1.64
CA ALA A 28 2.16 -9.57 1.72
C ALA A 28 2.73 -10.41 2.88
N ILE A 29 4.05 -10.30 3.12
CA ILE A 29 4.71 -10.95 4.26
C ILE A 29 4.23 -10.31 5.58
N LEU A 30 4.10 -8.99 5.62
CA LEU A 30 3.61 -8.26 6.78
C LEU A 30 2.16 -8.66 7.13
N ASP A 31 1.25 -8.71 6.17
CA ASP A 31 -0.13 -9.18 6.39
C ASP A 31 -0.17 -10.60 6.94
N LYS A 32 0.57 -11.52 6.32
CA LYS A 32 0.65 -12.92 6.79
C LYS A 32 1.16 -13.00 8.22
N THR A 33 2.25 -12.32 8.53
CA THR A 33 2.88 -12.38 9.87
C THR A 33 2.05 -11.67 10.94
N LEU A 34 1.30 -10.61 10.58
CA LEU A 34 0.32 -9.98 11.47
C LEU A 34 -0.84 -10.94 11.79
N ARG A 35 -1.40 -11.61 10.79
CA ARG A 35 -2.46 -12.63 11.00
C ARG A 35 -1.98 -13.75 11.90
N GLU A 36 -0.79 -14.29 11.63
CA GLU A 36 -0.16 -15.30 12.49
C GLU A 36 -0.01 -14.78 13.93
N PHE A 37 0.51 -13.55 14.11
CA PHE A 37 0.68 -12.95 15.43
C PHE A 37 -0.64 -12.82 16.19
N PHE A 38 -1.69 -12.27 15.59
CA PHE A 38 -2.99 -12.12 16.24
C PHE A 38 -3.70 -13.45 16.51
N SER A 39 -3.50 -14.47 15.65
CA SER A 39 -4.04 -15.81 15.89
C SER A 39 -3.36 -16.56 17.03
N THR A 40 -2.10 -16.22 17.33
CA THR A 40 -1.28 -16.94 18.33
C THR A 40 -1.21 -16.20 19.67
N ASN A 41 -1.37 -14.88 19.68
CA ASN A 41 -1.21 -14.02 20.87
C ASN A 41 -2.56 -13.44 21.33
N SER A 42 -3.58 -14.27 21.49
CA SER A 42 -4.95 -13.85 21.81
C SER A 42 -5.14 -13.28 23.22
N GLU A 43 -4.22 -13.54 24.15
CA GLU A 43 -4.45 -13.28 25.58
C GLU A 43 -3.57 -12.19 26.20
N THR A 44 -2.44 -11.80 25.60
CA THR A 44 -1.65 -10.68 26.15
C THR A 44 -0.71 -10.07 25.12
N ILE A 45 -1.00 -8.82 24.72
CA ILE A 45 -0.10 -7.97 23.94
C ILE A 45 0.58 -7.01 24.93
N SER A 46 1.90 -6.95 24.94
CA SER A 46 2.62 -5.99 25.80
C SER A 46 2.41 -4.55 25.33
N LYS A 47 2.58 -3.56 26.21
CA LYS A 47 2.49 -2.14 25.84
C LYS A 47 3.44 -1.76 24.70
N GLU A 48 4.65 -2.30 24.72
CA GLU A 48 5.64 -2.09 23.66
C GLU A 48 5.16 -2.68 22.32
N GLN A 49 4.65 -3.91 22.34
CA GLN A 49 4.10 -4.54 21.15
C GLN A 49 2.89 -3.77 20.60
N PHE A 50 2.02 -3.28 21.48
CA PHE A 50 0.88 -2.45 21.10
C PHE A 50 1.33 -1.16 20.42
N ASN A 51 2.32 -0.45 20.99
CA ASN A 51 2.86 0.77 20.41
C ASN A 51 3.45 0.52 19.00
N SER A 52 4.20 -0.57 18.82
CA SER A 52 4.72 -0.95 17.50
C SER A 52 3.61 -1.27 16.50
N LEU A 53 2.55 -1.96 16.92
CA LEU A 53 1.40 -2.25 16.05
C LEU A 53 0.63 -0.97 15.67
N GLN A 54 0.52 0.00 16.58
CA GLN A 54 -0.07 1.29 16.28
C GLN A 54 0.76 2.07 15.25
N GLU A 55 2.09 2.08 15.38
CA GLU A 55 2.96 2.71 14.39
C GLU A 55 2.79 2.09 13.01
N ILE A 56 2.78 0.75 12.94
CA ILE A 56 2.55 0.01 11.69
C ILE A 56 1.19 0.35 11.10
N HIS A 57 0.14 0.41 11.91
CA HIS A 57 -1.20 0.77 11.47
C HIS A 57 -1.23 2.18 10.86
N GLN A 58 -0.70 3.18 11.56
CA GLN A 58 -0.66 4.57 11.09
C GLN A 58 0.09 4.70 9.77
N PHE A 59 1.21 3.97 9.63
CA PHE A 59 1.96 3.92 8.39
C PHE A 59 1.13 3.34 7.24
N LEU A 60 0.53 2.16 7.43
CA LEU A 60 -0.27 1.50 6.39
C LEU A 60 -1.51 2.32 5.99
N GLU A 61 -2.14 3.00 6.95
CA GLU A 61 -3.26 3.91 6.70
C GLU A 61 -2.83 5.08 5.80
N ALA A 62 -1.73 5.75 6.15
CA ALA A 62 -1.19 6.85 5.35
C ALA A 62 -0.82 6.42 3.93
N GLN A 63 -0.18 5.24 3.77
CA GLN A 63 0.15 4.70 2.45
C GLN A 63 -1.09 4.34 1.63
N THR A 64 -2.13 3.81 2.27
CA THR A 64 -3.39 3.48 1.60
C THR A 64 -4.07 4.72 1.04
N ILE A 65 -4.12 5.80 1.83
CA ILE A 65 -4.66 7.09 1.38
C ILE A 65 -3.85 7.63 0.18
N ALA A 66 -2.52 7.60 0.27
CA ALA A 66 -1.66 8.07 -0.82
C ALA A 66 -1.90 7.29 -2.13
N LEU A 67 -2.00 5.95 -2.05
CA LEU A 67 -2.28 5.10 -3.20
C LEU A 67 -3.67 5.33 -3.79
N GLN A 68 -4.69 5.57 -2.95
CA GLN A 68 -6.03 5.91 -3.42
C GLN A 68 -6.05 7.23 -4.20
N GLN A 69 -5.27 8.21 -3.76
CA GLN A 69 -5.12 9.48 -4.47
C GLN A 69 -4.45 9.28 -5.83
N VAL A 70 -3.32 8.57 -5.88
CA VAL A 70 -2.61 8.26 -7.14
C VAL A 70 -3.52 7.48 -8.10
N LYS A 71 -4.29 6.51 -7.60
CA LYS A 71 -5.26 5.77 -8.41
C LYS A 71 -6.29 6.71 -9.05
N SER A 72 -6.85 7.64 -8.27
CA SER A 72 -7.83 8.62 -8.77
C SER A 72 -7.23 9.51 -9.86
N GLU A 73 -5.98 9.96 -9.69
CA GLU A 73 -5.26 10.77 -10.68
C GLU A 73 -5.05 9.98 -11.99
N VAL A 74 -4.58 8.73 -11.91
CA VAL A 74 -4.40 7.86 -13.08
C VAL A 74 -5.72 7.57 -13.79
N GLU A 75 -6.82 7.34 -13.06
CA GLU A 75 -8.14 7.13 -13.64
C GLU A 75 -8.64 8.39 -14.38
N GLN A 76 -8.37 9.58 -13.86
CA GLN A 76 -8.70 10.84 -14.54
C GLN A 76 -7.90 11.02 -15.83
N GLU A 77 -6.59 10.75 -15.81
CA GLU A 77 -5.73 10.81 -16.99
C GLU A 77 -6.16 9.83 -18.08
N LEU A 78 -6.47 8.58 -17.71
CA LEU A 78 -6.97 7.57 -18.64
C LEU A 78 -8.30 7.98 -19.28
N ASN A 79 -9.21 8.55 -18.50
CA ASN A 79 -10.48 9.07 -19.01
C ASN A 79 -10.28 10.25 -19.97
N ALA A 80 -9.36 11.16 -19.66
CA ALA A 80 -9.00 12.26 -20.55
C ALA A 80 -8.39 11.75 -21.87
N PHE A 81 -7.48 10.77 -21.80
CA PHE A 81 -6.89 10.13 -22.97
C PHE A 81 -7.95 9.42 -23.84
N SER A 82 -8.86 8.68 -23.22
CA SER A 82 -9.97 8.00 -23.90
C SER A 82 -10.87 8.99 -24.66
N LYS A 83 -11.27 10.10 -24.00
CA LYS A 83 -12.03 11.18 -24.64
C LYS A 83 -11.26 11.82 -25.79
N GLY A 84 -9.96 12.11 -25.61
CA GLY A 84 -9.11 12.64 -26.67
C GLY A 84 -9.01 11.72 -27.90
N LYS A 85 -8.94 10.40 -27.68
CA LYS A 85 -8.95 9.40 -28.75
C LYS A 85 -10.29 9.35 -29.49
N GLN A 86 -11.41 9.48 -28.77
CA GLN A 86 -12.75 9.55 -29.39
C GLN A 86 -12.90 10.82 -30.25
N MET A 87 -12.47 11.98 -29.73
CA MET A 87 -12.51 13.23 -30.49
C MET A 87 -11.65 13.15 -31.77
N LYS A 88 -10.43 12.63 -31.69
CA LYS A 88 -9.58 12.42 -32.89
C LYS A 88 -10.24 11.51 -33.94
N LYS A 89 -10.93 10.45 -33.51
CA LYS A 89 -11.68 9.59 -34.44
C LYS A 89 -12.83 10.32 -35.11
N ALA A 90 -13.58 11.13 -34.37
CA ALA A 90 -14.68 11.93 -34.92
C ALA A 90 -14.18 12.96 -35.95
N TYR A 91 -13.06 13.64 -35.67
CA TYR A 91 -12.49 14.62 -36.59
C TYR A 91 -11.87 14.02 -37.86
N ASN A 92 -11.34 12.79 -37.82
CA ASN A 92 -10.81 12.10 -39.00
C ASN A 92 -11.90 11.39 -39.84
N GLN A 93 -13.17 11.43 -39.42
CA GLN A 93 -14.32 10.88 -40.16
C GLN A 93 -15.14 11.97 -40.88
N VAL A 94 -14.68 13.22 -40.85
CA VAL A 94 -15.19 14.37 -41.62
C VAL A 94 -14.15 14.74 -42.67
#